data_AF-A0A3D5ZN23-F1
#
_entry.id   AF-A0A3D5ZN23-F1
#
_cell.length_a   1.000
_cell.length_b   1.000
_cell.length_c   1.000
_cell.angle_alpha   90.00
_cell.angle_beta   90.00
_cell.angle_gamma   90.00
#
_symmetry.space_group_name_H-M   'P 1'
#
loop_
_entity.id
_entity.type
_entity.pdbx_description
1 polymer ?
#
loop_
_entity_poly.entity_id
_entity_poly.type
_entity_poly.pdbx_seq_one_letter_code
_entity_poly.pdbx_strand_id
1 'polypeptide(L)'
;MFERNDRVFKFWTKFIGIVSIVGMVLCVLAGIILLATANGNSQSLTYGILMIVVYPLAILINWALFNLIFSVIRDIKYIRNKLYSQPNESDFVIDKIVENQIRNEAEAAEAAQKSADEEFDKRCKQLATLKTLLDRGVITQDEFEEQKKKILGK
;
A
#
# COMPACT_ATOMS: atom_id res chain seq x y z
N MET A 1 -16.10 7.10 -15.41
CA MET A 1 -15.20 8.23 -15.74
C MET A 1 -14.59 8.70 -14.42
N PHE A 2 -13.27 8.92 -14.35
CA PHE A 2 -12.49 9.22 -13.13
C PHE A 2 -12.33 8.08 -12.10
N GLU A 3 -11.85 6.93 -12.57
CA GLU A 3 -11.63 5.76 -11.70
C GLU A 3 -10.35 5.81 -10.87
N ARG A 4 -9.40 6.73 -11.09
CA ARG A 4 -8.03 6.46 -10.63
C ARG A 4 -7.71 6.84 -9.17
N ASN A 5 -8.47 7.73 -8.52
CA ASN A 5 -7.91 8.39 -7.34
C ASN A 5 -8.53 8.05 -5.97
N ASP A 6 -9.77 7.56 -5.89
CA ASP A 6 -10.41 7.39 -4.57
C ASP A 6 -10.52 5.93 -4.15
N ARG A 7 -9.45 5.42 -3.50
CA ARG A 7 -9.45 4.08 -2.88
C ARG A 7 -10.59 3.91 -1.87
N VAL A 8 -10.89 4.95 -1.11
CA VAL A 8 -11.97 4.94 -0.11
C VAL A 8 -13.34 4.76 -0.79
N PHE A 9 -13.67 5.54 -1.82
CA PHE A 9 -14.95 5.40 -2.52
C PHE A 9 -15.07 4.08 -3.30
N LYS A 10 -13.97 3.55 -3.83
CA LYS A 10 -13.95 2.19 -4.42
C LYS A 10 -14.20 1.09 -3.38
N PHE A 11 -13.66 1.26 -2.18
CA PHE A 11 -13.93 0.35 -1.07
C PHE A 11 -15.42 0.41 -0.68
N TRP A 12 -15.97 1.61 -0.48
CA TRP A 12 -17.38 1.80 -0.11
C TRP A 12 -18.36 1.27 -1.15
N THR A 13 -18.11 1.50 -2.45
CA THR A 13 -18.95 0.96 -3.53
C THR A 13 -18.95 -0.57 -3.56
N LYS A 14 -17.79 -1.22 -3.40
CA LYS A 14 -17.72 -2.69 -3.28
C LYS A 14 -18.41 -3.19 -2.02
N PHE A 15 -18.18 -2.53 -0.89
CA PHE A 15 -18.79 -2.88 0.39
C PHE A 15 -20.33 -2.82 0.32
N ILE A 16 -20.88 -1.72 -0.21
CA ILE A 16 -22.33 -1.56 -0.39
C ILE A 16 -22.89 -2.60 -1.36
N GLY A 17 -22.15 -2.96 -2.41
CA GLY A 17 -22.50 -4.08 -3.28
C GLY A 17 -22.64 -5.41 -2.53
N ILE A 18 -21.67 -5.74 -1.68
CA ILE A 18 -21.70 -6.96 -0.86
C ILE A 18 -22.88 -6.93 0.12
N VAL A 19 -23.07 -5.81 0.84
CA VAL A 19 -24.18 -5.65 1.79
C VAL A 19 -25.53 -5.76 1.10
N SER A 20 -25.68 -5.20 -0.11
CA SER A 20 -26.89 -5.33 -0.94
C SER A 20 -27.20 -6.80 -1.28
N ILE A 21 -26.19 -7.57 -1.71
CA ILE A 21 -26.35 -8.99 -2.05
C ILE A 21 -26.74 -9.79 -0.80
N VAL A 22 -26.05 -9.58 0.31
CA VAL A 22 -26.36 -10.26 1.59
C VAL A 22 -27.78 -9.91 2.05
N GLY A 23 -28.16 -8.63 1.96
CA GLY A 23 -29.51 -8.16 2.28
C GLY A 23 -30.60 -8.82 1.43
N MET A 24 -30.37 -8.96 0.11
CA MET A 24 -31.31 -9.66 -0.77
C MET A 24 -31.51 -11.12 -0.37
N VAL A 25 -30.42 -11.85 -0.08
CA VAL A 25 -30.51 -13.25 0.33
C VAL A 25 -31.28 -13.38 1.65
N LEU A 26 -31.01 -12.50 2.62
CA LEU A 26 -31.71 -12.49 3.90
C LEU A 26 -33.20 -12.16 3.74
N CYS A 27 -33.57 -11.20 2.89
CA CYS A 27 -34.98 -10.87 2.61
C CYS A 27 -35.72 -12.06 1.99
N VAL A 28 -35.09 -12.76 1.04
CA VAL A 28 -35.70 -13.94 0.41
C VAL A 28 -35.87 -15.07 1.43
N LEU A 29 -34.86 -15.36 2.24
CA LEU A 29 -34.95 -16.38 3.30
C LEU A 29 -36.03 -16.04 4.33
N ALA A 30 -36.08 -14.79 4.80
CA ALA A 30 -37.11 -14.33 5.72
C ALA A 30 -38.51 -14.44 5.11
N GLY A 31 -38.67 -14.10 3.83
CA GLY A 31 -39.92 -14.26 3.10
C GLY A 31 -40.37 -15.72 3.02
N ILE A 32 -39.46 -16.65 2.72
CA ILE A 32 -39.74 -18.09 2.67
C ILE A 32 -40.18 -18.62 4.05
N ILE A 33 -39.50 -18.20 5.13
CA ILE A 33 -39.84 -18.60 6.50
C ILE A 33 -41.23 -18.08 6.89
N LEU A 34 -41.55 -16.83 6.53
CA LEU A 34 -42.87 -16.22 6.77
C LEU A 34 -43.99 -16.94 6.01
N LEU A 35 -43.72 -17.36 4.77
CA LEU A 35 -44.66 -18.16 3.97
C LEU A 35 -44.88 -19.55 4.57
N ALA A 36 -43.82 -20.21 5.05
CA ALA A 36 -43.90 -21.54 5.65
C ALA A 36 -44.62 -21.55 7.02
N THR A 37 -44.52 -20.47 7.78
CA THR A 37 -45.13 -20.35 9.11
C THR A 37 -46.52 -19.69 9.08
N ALA A 38 -47.05 -19.38 7.90
CA ALA A 38 -48.25 -18.55 7.77
C ALA A 38 -49.53 -19.19 8.33
N ASN A 39 -49.62 -20.53 8.49
CA ASN A 39 -50.76 -21.24 9.12
C ASN A 39 -52.17 -20.67 8.76
N GLY A 40 -52.39 -20.30 7.50
CA GLY A 40 -53.67 -19.75 7.02
C GLY A 40 -53.93 -18.27 7.33
N ASN A 41 -53.01 -17.56 7.98
CA ASN A 41 -53.07 -16.12 8.16
C ASN A 41 -52.76 -15.38 6.85
N SER A 42 -53.77 -14.75 6.28
CA SER A 42 -53.68 -14.01 5.00
C SER A 42 -52.66 -12.87 5.05
N GLN A 43 -52.44 -12.25 6.22
CA GLN A 43 -51.46 -11.19 6.37
C GLN A 43 -50.03 -11.72 6.25
N SER A 44 -49.70 -12.82 6.92
CA SER A 44 -48.36 -13.43 6.86
C SER A 44 -47.99 -13.89 5.45
N LEU A 45 -48.97 -14.44 4.71
CA LEU A 45 -48.80 -14.78 3.29
C LEU A 45 -48.48 -13.55 2.43
N THR A 46 -49.23 -12.47 2.63
CA THR A 46 -49.05 -11.23 1.86
C THR A 46 -47.67 -10.62 2.12
N TYR A 47 -47.26 -10.53 3.39
CA TYR A 47 -45.93 -10.02 3.74
C TYR A 47 -44.80 -10.91 3.24
N GLY A 48 -44.97 -12.24 3.27
CA GLY A 48 -44.00 -13.19 2.71
C GLY A 48 -43.77 -12.98 1.22
N ILE A 49 -44.85 -12.81 0.44
CA ILE A 49 -44.76 -12.55 -1.01
C ILE A 49 -44.11 -11.19 -1.29
N LEU A 50 -44.49 -10.14 -0.54
CA LEU A 50 -43.90 -8.81 -0.69
C LEU A 50 -42.39 -8.83 -0.39
N MET A 51 -41.95 -9.56 0.64
CA MET A 51 -40.54 -9.73 0.99
C MET A 51 -39.72 -10.43 -0.08
N ILE A 52 -40.32 -11.35 -0.85
CA ILE A 52 -39.63 -12.08 -1.92
C ILE A 52 -39.54 -11.25 -3.20
N VAL A 53 -40.57 -10.46 -3.53
CA VAL A 53 -40.65 -9.78 -4.83
C VAL A 53 -40.27 -8.30 -4.73
N VAL A 54 -40.89 -7.56 -3.81
CA VAL A 54 -40.79 -6.10 -3.76
C VAL A 54 -39.51 -5.65 -3.07
N TYR A 55 -39.12 -6.29 -1.97
CA TYR A 55 -37.95 -5.88 -1.19
C TYR A 55 -36.62 -6.06 -1.95
N PRO A 56 -36.36 -7.16 -2.70
CA PRO A 56 -35.16 -7.28 -3.51
C PRO A 56 -35.07 -6.22 -4.61
N LEU A 57 -36.20 -5.89 -5.24
CA LEU A 57 -36.28 -4.79 -6.21
C LEU A 57 -35.96 -3.45 -5.56
N ALA A 58 -36.50 -3.17 -4.38
CA ALA A 58 -36.20 -1.96 -3.63
C ALA A 58 -34.71 -1.87 -3.27
N ILE A 59 -34.09 -2.98 -2.85
CA ILE A 59 -32.65 -3.04 -2.55
C ILE A 59 -31.82 -2.78 -3.81
N LEU A 60 -32.19 -3.34 -4.97
CA LEU A 60 -31.50 -3.10 -6.24
C LEU A 60 -31.58 -1.63 -6.67
N ILE A 61 -32.76 -1.01 -6.57
CA ILE A 61 -32.94 0.41 -6.86
C ILE A 61 -32.08 1.25 -5.92
N ASN A 62 -32.08 0.93 -4.63
CA ASN A 62 -31.31 1.66 -3.64
C ASN A 62 -29.79 1.53 -3.87
N TRP A 63 -29.33 0.33 -4.20
CA TRP A 63 -27.95 0.07 -4.63
C TRP A 63 -27.56 0.92 -5.85
N ALA A 64 -28.42 0.98 -6.87
CA ALA A 64 -28.20 1.81 -8.06
C ALA A 64 -28.14 3.31 -7.71
N LEU A 65 -29.02 3.79 -6.85
CA LEU A 65 -29.03 5.19 -6.39
C LEU A 65 -27.75 5.54 -5.62
N PHE A 66 -27.30 4.70 -4.70
CA PHE A 66 -26.03 4.93 -4.00
C PHE A 66 -24.85 4.98 -4.95
N ASN A 67 -24.80 4.09 -5.96
CA ASN A 67 -23.75 4.13 -6.98
C ASN A 67 -23.77 5.44 -7.78
N LEU A 68 -24.95 5.94 -8.12
CA LEU A 68 -25.12 7.24 -8.78
C LEU A 68 -24.61 8.37 -7.90
N ILE A 69 -25.02 8.42 -6.63
CA ILE A 69 -24.60 9.45 -5.66
C ILE A 69 -23.08 9.44 -5.52
N PHE A 70 -22.46 8.27 -5.34
CA PHE A 70 -20.99 8.18 -5.24
C PHE A 70 -20.29 8.52 -6.55
N SER A 71 -20.93 8.36 -7.71
CA SER A 71 -20.38 8.85 -8.97
C SER A 71 -20.33 10.38 -8.96
N VAL A 72 -21.44 11.03 -8.60
CA VAL A 72 -21.53 12.51 -8.54
C VAL A 72 -20.57 13.09 -7.51
N ILE A 73 -20.44 12.47 -6.33
CA ILE A 73 -19.50 12.93 -5.29
C ILE A 73 -18.04 12.87 -5.79
N ARG A 74 -17.68 11.81 -6.54
CA ARG A 74 -16.34 11.69 -7.14
C ARG A 74 -16.08 12.80 -8.14
N ASP A 75 -17.05 13.11 -8.99
CA ASP A 75 -16.94 14.20 -9.96
C ASP A 75 -16.81 15.57 -9.27
N ILE A 76 -17.62 15.83 -8.23
CA ILE A 76 -17.54 17.06 -7.43
C ILE A 76 -16.17 17.17 -6.74
N LYS A 77 -15.68 16.09 -6.13
CA LYS A 77 -14.37 16.08 -5.45
C LYS A 77 -13.26 16.36 -6.45
N TYR A 78 -13.33 15.79 -7.66
CA TYR A 78 -12.36 16.05 -8.72
C TYR A 78 -12.38 17.51 -9.20
N ILE A 79 -13.56 18.06 -9.48
CA ILE A 79 -13.72 19.47 -9.88
C ILE A 79 -13.17 20.40 -8.80
N ARG A 80 -13.52 20.15 -7.53
CA ARG A 80 -13.02 20.90 -6.37
C ARG A 80 -11.49 20.85 -6.32
N ASN A 81 -10.92 19.66 -6.43
CA ASN A 81 -9.47 19.48 -6.33
C ASN A 81 -8.72 20.24 -7.43
N LYS A 82 -9.28 20.24 -8.65
CA LYS A 82 -8.76 21.00 -9.79
C LYS A 82 -8.91 22.53 -9.59
N LEU A 83 -10.00 22.99 -8.99
CA LEU A 83 -10.27 24.41 -8.75
C LEU A 83 -9.32 25.00 -7.69
N TYR A 84 -9.03 24.25 -6.62
CA TYR A 84 -8.20 24.72 -5.51
C TYR A 84 -6.72 24.34 -5.64
N SER A 85 -6.30 23.78 -6.78
CA SER A 85 -4.93 23.28 -6.99
C SER A 85 -4.42 22.39 -5.85
N GLN A 86 -5.34 21.67 -5.20
CA GLN A 86 -4.95 20.73 -4.15
C GLN A 86 -4.42 19.46 -4.81
N PRO A 87 -3.30 18.90 -4.32
CA PRO A 87 -2.80 17.64 -4.86
C PRO A 87 -3.81 16.53 -4.62
N ASN A 88 -4.04 15.70 -5.63
CA ASN A 88 -4.86 14.51 -5.48
C ASN A 88 -4.21 13.58 -4.44
N GLU A 89 -5.01 12.87 -3.65
CA GLU A 89 -4.48 11.89 -2.67
C GLU A 89 -3.51 10.86 -3.29
N SER A 90 -3.70 10.46 -4.55
CA SER A 90 -2.74 9.61 -5.27
C SER A 90 -1.38 10.26 -5.46
N ASP A 91 -1.36 11.54 -5.82
CA ASP A 91 -0.12 12.27 -6.11
C ASP A 91 0.68 12.47 -4.82
N PHE A 92 -0.01 12.80 -3.72
CA PHE A 92 0.62 12.89 -2.40
C PHE A 92 1.21 11.56 -1.94
N VAL A 93 0.54 10.44 -2.19
CA VAL A 93 1.06 9.11 -1.81
C VAL A 93 2.26 8.72 -2.67
N ILE A 94 2.25 9.03 -3.97
CA ILE A 94 3.37 8.75 -4.87
C ILE A 94 4.59 9.57 -4.44
N ASP A 95 4.42 10.87 -4.18
CA ASP A 95 5.51 11.74 -3.71
C ASP A 95 6.14 11.20 -2.43
N LYS A 96 5.32 10.76 -1.47
CA LYS A 96 5.82 10.18 -0.20
C LYS A 96 6.59 8.87 -0.40
N ILE A 97 6.17 8.03 -1.36
CA ILE A 97 6.87 6.78 -1.66
C ILE A 97 8.22 7.08 -2.30
N VAL A 98 8.25 8.00 -3.28
CA VAL A 98 9.46 8.44 -3.96
C VAL A 98 10.44 9.09 -2.97
N GLU A 99 9.96 9.97 -2.09
CA GLU A 99 10.76 10.62 -1.06
C GLU A 99 11.40 9.59 -0.09
N ASN A 100 10.63 8.60 0.36
CA ASN A 100 11.16 7.54 1.23
C ASN A 100 12.21 6.68 0.51
N GLN A 101 12.03 6.41 -0.79
CA GLN A 101 12.97 5.62 -1.56
C GLN A 101 14.30 6.36 -1.74
N ILE A 102 14.25 7.65 -2.08
CA ILE A 102 15.44 8.52 -2.18
C ILE A 102 16.18 8.58 -0.84
N ARG A 103 15.46 8.72 0.28
CA ARG A 103 16.09 8.73 1.61
C ARG A 103 16.80 7.40 1.92
N ASN A 104 16.16 6.26 1.64
CA ASN A 104 16.76 4.96 1.90
C ASN A 104 18.00 4.71 1.02
N GLU A 105 17.98 5.18 -0.24
CA GLU A 105 19.13 5.11 -1.15
C GLU A 105 20.28 6.02 -0.68
N ALA A 106 19.97 7.22 -0.17
CA ALA A 106 20.96 8.12 0.42
C ALA A 106 21.59 7.54 1.71
N GLU A 107 20.78 6.97 2.60
CA GLU A 107 21.26 6.29 3.83
C GLU A 107 22.15 5.08 3.49
N ALA A 108 21.79 4.30 2.46
CA ALA A 108 22.59 3.17 1.99
C ALA A 108 23.93 3.62 1.37
N ALA A 109 23.93 4.74 0.62
CA ALA A 109 25.14 5.31 0.06
C ALA A 109 26.09 5.86 1.15
N GLU A 110 25.55 6.55 2.16
CA GLU A 110 26.34 7.03 3.30
C GLU A 110 26.94 5.87 4.12
N ALA A 111 26.19 4.78 4.33
CA ALA A 111 26.69 3.59 5.00
C ALA A 111 27.81 2.89 4.20
N ALA A 112 27.67 2.81 2.87
CA ALA A 112 28.70 2.28 1.99
C ALA A 112 29.98 3.15 2.02
N GLN A 113 29.83 4.47 1.98
CA GLN A 113 30.95 5.42 2.07
C GLN A 113 31.71 5.27 3.40
N LYS A 114 30.99 5.21 4.53
CA LYS A 114 31.61 4.99 5.85
C LYS A 114 32.36 3.66 5.93
N SER A 115 31.80 2.58 5.40
CA SER A 115 32.46 1.28 5.41
C SER A 115 33.75 1.27 4.57
N ALA A 116 33.75 1.99 3.43
CA ALA A 116 34.93 2.13 2.59
C ALA A 116 36.04 2.97 3.26
N ASP A 117 35.66 4.06 3.95
CA ASP A 117 36.60 4.90 4.70
C ASP A 117 37.22 4.13 5.89
N GLU A 118 36.43 3.32 6.60
CA GLU A 118 36.93 2.46 7.68
C GLU A 118 37.90 1.37 7.16
N GLU A 119 37.60 0.76 6.01
CA GLU A 119 38.50 -0.20 5.38
C GLU A 119 39.81 0.45 4.92
N PHE A 120 39.73 1.66 4.37
CA PHE A 120 40.89 2.44 3.94
C PHE A 120 41.78 2.84 5.12
N ASP A 121 41.21 3.33 6.22
CA ASP A 121 41.96 3.68 7.43
C ASP A 121 42.67 2.45 8.04
N LYS A 122 42.02 1.28 8.01
CA LYS A 122 42.63 0.02 8.45
C LYS A 122 43.84 -0.37 7.59
N ARG A 123 43.75 -0.25 6.26
CA ARG A 123 44.87 -0.51 5.35
C ARG A 123 46.02 0.49 5.54
N CYS A 124 45.72 1.77 5.78
CA CYS A 124 46.72 2.79 6.10
C CYS A 124 47.47 2.49 7.40
N LYS A 125 46.76 2.07 8.46
CA LYS A 125 47.38 1.66 9.73
C LYS A 125 48.28 0.45 9.56
N GLN A 126 47.86 -0.56 8.79
CA GLN A 126 48.68 -1.74 8.48
C GLN A 126 49.96 -1.38 7.73
N LEU A 127 49.89 -0.49 6.74
CA LEU A 127 51.07 -0.01 6.00
C LEU A 127 52.02 0.80 6.89
N ALA A 128 51.50 1.63 7.80
CA ALA A 128 52.32 2.36 8.76
C ALA A 128 53.06 1.40 9.70
N THR A 129 52.38 0.37 10.23
CA THR A 129 53.04 -0.65 11.06
C THR A 129 54.11 -1.42 10.30
N LEU A 130 53.86 -1.77 9.03
CA LEU A 130 54.83 -2.45 8.18
C LEU A 130 56.10 -1.60 7.99
N LYS A 131 55.93 -0.29 7.76
CA LYS A 131 57.06 0.63 7.59
C LYS A 131 57.90 0.73 8.86
N THR A 132 57.27 0.76 10.03
CA THR A 132 57.99 0.78 11.31
C THR A 132 58.75 -0.51 11.60
N LEU A 133 58.29 -1.67 11.11
CA LEU A 133 58.99 -2.95 11.27
C LEU A 133 60.23 -3.05 10.36
N LEU A 134 60.15 -2.49 9.15
CA LEU A 134 61.28 -2.33 8.25
C LEU A 134 62.34 -1.37 8.83
N ASP A 135 61.91 -0.21 9.32
CA ASP A 135 62.82 0.79 9.92
C ASP A 135 63.52 0.26 11.19
N ARG A 136 62.92 -0.71 11.89
CA ARG A 136 63.52 -1.41 13.03
C ARG A 136 64.40 -2.60 12.64
N GLY A 137 64.53 -2.90 11.35
CA GLY A 137 65.36 -4.01 10.84
C GLY A 137 64.82 -5.40 11.17
N VAL A 138 63.54 -5.52 11.54
CA VAL A 138 62.90 -6.80 11.91
C VAL A 138 62.50 -7.61 10.67
N ILE A 139 62.26 -6.93 9.54
CA ILE A 139 61.88 -7.53 8.25
C ILE A 139 62.80 -7.00 7.15
N THR A 140 63.01 -7.82 6.13
CA THR A 140 63.83 -7.46 4.95
C THR A 140 63.03 -6.64 3.94
N GLN A 141 63.74 -5.92 3.06
CA GLN A 141 63.13 -5.07 2.02
C GLN A 141 62.18 -5.88 1.11
N ASP A 142 62.55 -7.12 0.81
CA ASP A 142 61.79 -8.03 -0.06
C ASP A 142 60.47 -8.49 0.60
N GLU A 143 60.49 -8.79 1.90
CA GLU A 143 59.29 -9.17 2.67
C GLU A 143 58.33 -7.99 2.85
N PHE A 144 58.86 -6.77 2.97
CA PHE A 144 58.07 -5.55 3.01
C PHE A 144 57.34 -5.29 1.69
N GLU A 145 58.01 -5.48 0.55
CA GLU A 145 57.37 -5.31 -0.76
C GLU A 145 56.29 -6.37 -1.01
N GLU A 146 56.52 -7.62 -0.62
CA GLU A 146 55.55 -8.70 -0.79
C GLU A 146 54.26 -8.46 0.04
N GLN A 147 54.41 -8.01 1.29
CA GLN A 147 53.27 -7.71 2.16
C GLN A 147 52.56 -6.40 1.79
N LYS A 148 53.29 -5.37 1.34
CA LYS A 148 52.71 -4.15 0.77
C LYS A 148 51.85 -4.46 -0.46
N LYS A 149 52.31 -5.37 -1.31
CA LYS A 149 51.59 -5.81 -2.51
C LYS A 149 50.30 -6.57 -2.16
N LYS A 150 50.34 -7.42 -1.12
CA LYS A 150 49.15 -8.10 -0.57
C LYS A 150 48.10 -7.14 0.02
N ILE A 151 48.51 -6.08 0.72
CA ILE A 151 47.58 -5.10 1.33
C ILE A 151 46.94 -4.17 0.27
N LEU A 152 47.68 -3.83 -0.78
CA LEU A 152 47.20 -2.99 -1.88
C LEU A 152 46.45 -3.77 -2.97
N GLY A 153 46.50 -5.11 -2.95
CA GLY A 153 45.75 -5.98 -3.85
C GLY A 153 46.14 -5.86 -5.32
N LYS A 154 47.42 -5.65 -5.63
CA LYS A 154 47.98 -5.61 -7.00
C LYS A 154 48.88 -6.80 -7.30
#